data_AF-A0A5A7ZZM8-F1
#
_entry.id   AF-A0A5A7ZZM8-F1
#
_cell.length_a   1.000
_cell.length_b   1.000
_cell.length_c   1.000
_cell.angle_alpha   90.00
_cell.angle_beta   90.00
_cell.angle_gamma   90.00
#
_symmetry.space_group_name_H-M   'P 1'
#
loop_
_entity.id
_entity.type
_entity.pdbx_description
1 polymer ?
#
loop_
_entity_poly.entity_id
_entity_poly.type
_entity_poly.pdbx_seq_one_letter_code
_entity_poly.pdbx_strand_id
1 'polypeptide(L)'
;MMRCDPFSAEMERLGPPESDPEEFAASSGRSGKPERLPSELKWPPAFQMRASGLWYDPEGDEPPVQLSGPFTVPGLARDPSGAGWATTIEWNDRDGIQHRAFVPHGDLVGDGTEWLRPLVDAGLPVTFGRKPLALLKRALFDLDCPTRVRLVKRSGWFGAAFILPKVTIGEVDDEEVLFDGRADAARYAQAGTLEEWVTAVAVPAAGNSRLILALSVAFAGPIADLLQDEGGGVNLRGGSSTGKSTGLIIAGSVWGGGGRAGFTQTWRATGNGLESVARAHSGTVLVLDELGELDAREAGATAYLLVNGQGKARATKEAELRARHEWRVMLLSAGEIGLADKIAETGKRARAGQLIRVVDVPADAGAGAGMFEDTKGAEPAAFAKRIKGAALRHYGVAGPQFVSVLADDPDSTAEAARTMIAETVRILLADVSEPDGQSHRAAERFALIATAGEMARVALGLPWDEGEVVRSAKVCFAAWRGTRGGDGPGEFLAAREAIRSAVERHGEARFRNLDLPEPSATPVRDLIGYRLRRDDALVYAFTATGWSEILSGAADPVSAVAMLFERGFLVCGRDRTHRLFLKVDGRSVPTYAIRASALFDAEMSDAN
;
A
#
# COMPACT_ATOMS: atom_id res chain seq x y z
N MET A 1 12.47 -36.44 -13.22
CA MET A 1 11.54 -36.65 -12.09
C MET A 1 10.98 -35.27 -11.79
N MET A 2 9.84 -34.92 -12.39
CA MET A 2 9.12 -33.67 -12.09
C MET A 2 8.81 -33.69 -10.60
N ARG A 3 9.44 -32.80 -9.83
CA ARG A 3 8.96 -32.52 -8.48
C ARG A 3 7.65 -31.76 -8.68
N CYS A 4 6.56 -32.24 -8.12
CA CYS A 4 5.33 -31.46 -8.00
C CYS A 4 5.71 -30.14 -7.32
N ASP A 5 5.41 -29.02 -7.97
CA ASP A 5 5.55 -27.68 -7.42
C ASP A 5 4.78 -27.64 -6.08
N PRO A 6 5.43 -27.37 -4.94
CA PRO A 6 4.74 -27.34 -3.65
C PRO A 6 3.61 -26.31 -3.61
N PHE A 7 3.71 -25.23 -4.40
CA PHE A 7 2.65 -24.23 -4.52
C PHE A 7 1.48 -24.73 -5.37
N SER A 8 1.77 -25.40 -6.49
CA SER A 8 0.71 -26.03 -7.28
C SER A 8 0.08 -27.20 -6.54
N ALA A 9 0.83 -27.96 -5.74
CA ALA A 9 0.28 -29.04 -4.92
C ALA A 9 -0.62 -28.51 -3.80
N GLU A 10 -0.30 -27.35 -3.22
CA GLU A 10 -1.16 -26.70 -2.21
C GLU A 10 -2.41 -26.09 -2.86
N MET A 11 -2.28 -25.47 -4.05
CA MET A 11 -3.41 -24.94 -4.81
C MET A 11 -4.28 -26.05 -5.44
N GLU A 12 -3.70 -27.19 -5.86
CA GLU A 12 -4.43 -28.35 -6.36
C GLU A 12 -5.31 -28.99 -5.27
N ARG A 13 -4.93 -28.86 -3.98
CA ARG A 13 -5.81 -29.25 -2.87
C ARG A 13 -7.04 -28.35 -2.74
N LEU A 14 -7.01 -27.13 -3.27
CA LEU A 14 -8.15 -26.21 -3.30
C LEU A 14 -9.15 -26.55 -4.42
N GLY A 15 -8.81 -27.44 -5.36
CA GLY A 15 -9.69 -27.83 -6.47
C GLY A 15 -9.67 -26.85 -7.65
N PRO A 16 -10.14 -27.27 -8.85
CA PRO A 16 -10.28 -26.37 -9.98
C PRO A 16 -11.45 -25.39 -9.75
N PRO A 17 -11.35 -24.14 -10.23
CA PRO A 17 -12.44 -23.19 -10.10
C PRO A 17 -13.69 -23.68 -10.86
N GLU A 18 -14.86 -23.67 -10.22
CA GLU A 18 -16.12 -24.04 -10.86
C GLU A 18 -16.67 -22.97 -11.84
N SER A 19 -15.90 -21.93 -12.20
CA SER A 19 -16.37 -20.83 -13.05
C SER A 19 -15.51 -20.60 -14.29
N ASP A 20 -16.18 -20.52 -15.45
CA ASP A 20 -15.60 -20.32 -16.78
C ASP A 20 -15.22 -18.83 -16.99
N PRO A 21 -13.98 -18.48 -17.43
CA PRO A 21 -13.57 -17.09 -17.63
C PRO A 21 -14.48 -16.26 -18.55
N GLU A 22 -15.21 -16.87 -19.50
CA GLU A 22 -16.18 -16.19 -20.36
C GLU A 22 -17.44 -15.74 -19.59
N GLU A 23 -17.79 -16.39 -18.48
CA GLU A 23 -18.93 -16.06 -17.64
C GLU A 23 -18.69 -14.74 -16.85
N PHE A 24 -17.43 -14.38 -16.60
CA PHE A 24 -17.05 -13.16 -15.88
C PHE A 24 -17.24 -11.87 -16.73
N ALA A 25 -16.94 -11.93 -18.03
CA ALA A 25 -17.20 -10.81 -18.93
C ALA A 25 -18.72 -10.58 -19.13
N ALA A 26 -19.49 -11.66 -19.15
CA ALA A 26 -20.95 -11.62 -19.26
C ALA A 26 -21.66 -11.23 -17.94
N SER A 27 -21.07 -11.55 -16.77
CA SER A 27 -21.67 -11.28 -15.46
C SER A 27 -21.57 -9.82 -15.02
N SER A 28 -20.67 -9.04 -15.64
CA SER A 28 -20.63 -7.58 -15.50
C SER A 28 -21.89 -6.86 -16.03
N GLY A 29 -22.75 -7.58 -16.77
CA GLY A 29 -24.05 -7.11 -17.24
C GLY A 29 -25.24 -8.02 -16.92
N ARG A 30 -25.02 -9.21 -16.32
CA ARG A 30 -26.09 -10.14 -15.92
C ARG A 30 -25.63 -10.93 -14.69
N SER A 31 -26.03 -10.47 -13.50
CA SER A 31 -26.15 -11.41 -12.37
C SER A 31 -27.28 -12.38 -12.72
N GLY A 32 -26.92 -13.61 -13.10
CA GLY A 32 -27.85 -14.73 -13.09
C GLY A 32 -28.23 -15.00 -11.65
N LYS A 33 -29.15 -14.20 -11.09
CA LYS A 33 -29.73 -14.47 -9.78
C LYS A 33 -30.43 -15.83 -9.86
N PRO A 34 -30.23 -16.75 -8.89
CA PRO A 34 -31.18 -17.83 -8.73
C PRO A 34 -32.56 -17.20 -8.56
N GLU A 35 -33.54 -17.75 -9.28
CA GLU A 35 -34.95 -17.33 -9.25
C GLU A 35 -35.52 -17.65 -7.86
N ARG A 36 -35.16 -16.83 -6.87
CA ARG A 36 -35.68 -16.89 -5.51
C ARG A 36 -37.08 -16.30 -5.57
N LEU A 37 -38.12 -17.13 -5.45
CA LEU A 37 -39.47 -16.67 -5.13
C LEU A 37 -39.38 -15.95 -3.78
N PRO A 38 -39.48 -14.61 -3.71
CA PRO A 38 -39.40 -13.92 -2.44
C PRO A 38 -40.66 -14.28 -1.64
N SER A 39 -40.51 -14.56 -0.34
CA SER A 39 -41.58 -14.23 0.59
C SER A 39 -41.99 -12.78 0.31
N GLU A 40 -43.24 -12.59 -0.14
CA GLU A 40 -43.64 -11.41 -0.92
C GLU A 40 -43.40 -10.10 -0.16
N LEU A 41 -42.77 -9.13 -0.84
CA LEU A 41 -42.74 -7.72 -0.43
C LEU A 41 -44.18 -7.23 -0.25
N LYS A 42 -44.50 -6.69 0.93
CA LYS A 42 -45.82 -6.14 1.24
C LYS A 42 -45.75 -4.64 1.43
N TRP A 43 -46.46 -3.94 0.56
CA TRP A 43 -46.73 -2.52 0.74
C TRP A 43 -47.75 -2.33 1.86
N PRO A 44 -47.70 -1.19 2.58
CA PRO A 44 -48.73 -0.87 3.58
C PRO A 44 -50.13 -0.77 2.93
N PRO A 45 -51.21 -0.87 3.71
CA PRO A 45 -52.58 -0.72 3.18
C PRO A 45 -52.73 0.58 2.40
N ALA A 46 -53.50 0.54 1.31
CA ALA A 46 -53.70 1.62 0.35
C ALA A 46 -52.45 1.99 -0.49
N PHE A 47 -51.33 1.26 -0.42
CA PHE A 47 -50.18 1.47 -1.29
C PHE A 47 -50.01 0.31 -2.27
N GLN A 48 -49.69 0.62 -3.52
CA GLN A 48 -49.47 -0.40 -4.55
C GLN A 48 -48.39 0.03 -5.55
N MET A 49 -47.41 -0.84 -5.78
CA MET A 49 -46.49 -0.70 -6.91
C MET A 49 -47.19 -1.19 -8.19
N ARG A 50 -47.39 -0.27 -9.15
CA ARG A 50 -47.93 -0.53 -10.48
C ARG A 50 -46.83 -0.37 -11.53
N ALA A 51 -47.07 -0.80 -12.77
CA ALA A 51 -46.12 -0.64 -13.88
C ALA A 51 -45.70 0.82 -14.13
N SER A 52 -46.60 1.78 -13.84
CA SER A 52 -46.33 3.22 -13.96
C SER A 52 -45.63 3.83 -12.74
N GLY A 53 -45.55 3.11 -11.61
CA GLY A 53 -44.91 3.58 -10.38
C GLY A 53 -45.64 3.22 -9.10
N LEU A 54 -45.24 3.85 -7.99
CA LEU A 54 -45.89 3.66 -6.69
C LEU A 54 -47.12 4.57 -6.59
N TRP A 55 -48.26 3.99 -6.22
CA TRP A 55 -49.54 4.68 -6.05
C TRP A 55 -50.07 4.54 -4.64
N TYR A 56 -50.82 5.56 -4.22
CA TYR A 56 -51.67 5.55 -3.04
C TYR A 56 -53.15 5.58 -3.46
N ASP A 57 -53.90 4.57 -3.04
CA ASP A 57 -55.32 4.37 -3.30
C ASP A 57 -56.11 4.61 -2.00
N PRO A 58 -56.53 5.86 -1.72
CA PRO A 58 -57.28 6.18 -0.49
C PRO A 58 -58.57 5.37 -0.39
N GLU A 59 -59.00 5.09 0.84
CA GLU A 59 -60.35 4.56 1.08
C GLU A 59 -61.39 5.66 0.77
N GLY A 60 -62.41 5.33 -0.05
CA GLY A 60 -63.50 6.23 -0.43
C GLY A 60 -63.44 6.72 -1.87
N ASP A 61 -64.03 7.90 -2.13
CA ASP A 61 -64.16 8.50 -3.48
C ASP A 61 -62.98 9.41 -3.87
N GLU A 62 -61.93 9.50 -3.06
CA GLU A 62 -60.73 10.27 -3.41
C GLU A 62 -59.99 9.61 -4.59
N PRO A 63 -59.52 10.37 -5.58
CA PRO A 63 -58.79 9.79 -6.70
C PRO A 63 -57.42 9.25 -6.26
N PRO A 64 -56.95 8.12 -6.84
CA PRO A 64 -55.60 7.62 -6.63
C PRO A 64 -54.52 8.66 -6.89
N VAL A 65 -53.48 8.66 -6.06
CA VAL A 65 -52.36 9.60 -6.16
C VAL A 65 -51.09 8.83 -6.51
N GLN A 66 -50.47 9.15 -7.65
CA GLN A 66 -49.14 8.65 -7.97
C GLN A 66 -48.09 9.32 -7.07
N LEU A 67 -47.21 8.55 -6.45
CA LEU A 67 -46.17 9.05 -5.55
C LEU A 67 -44.79 9.13 -6.23
N SER A 68 -44.49 8.14 -7.07
CA SER A 68 -43.23 8.06 -7.82
C SER A 68 -43.41 7.31 -9.14
N GLY A 69 -42.35 7.29 -9.96
CA GLY A 69 -42.16 6.32 -11.02
C GLY A 69 -41.86 4.91 -10.49
N PRO A 70 -41.69 3.91 -11.38
CA PRO A 70 -41.46 2.52 -11.00
C PRO A 70 -40.07 2.32 -10.41
N PHE A 71 -40.01 1.53 -9.34
CA PHE A 71 -38.79 1.04 -8.73
C PHE A 71 -39.04 -0.33 -8.10
N THR A 72 -37.97 -1.06 -7.79
CA THR A 72 -38.03 -2.31 -7.03
C THR A 72 -37.38 -2.12 -5.66
N VAL A 73 -37.75 -2.97 -4.70
CA VAL A 73 -37.18 -2.99 -3.35
C VAL A 73 -36.42 -4.30 -3.17
N PRO A 74 -35.09 -4.32 -3.40
CA PRO A 74 -34.28 -5.53 -3.22
C PRO A 74 -34.29 -6.06 -1.80
N GLY A 75 -34.37 -5.18 -0.81
CA GLY A 75 -34.40 -5.56 0.61
C GLY A 75 -34.24 -4.38 1.56
N LEU A 76 -34.40 -4.67 2.86
CA LEU A 76 -34.05 -3.73 3.92
C LEU A 76 -32.55 -3.83 4.22
N ALA A 77 -31.88 -2.70 4.09
CA ALA A 77 -30.45 -2.54 4.28
C ALA A 77 -30.11 -2.21 5.74
N ARG A 78 -28.98 -2.71 6.23
CA ARG A 78 -28.42 -2.37 7.55
C ARG A 78 -26.90 -2.51 7.56
N ASP A 79 -26.24 -1.90 8.53
CA ASP A 79 -24.79 -2.04 8.71
C ASP A 79 -24.39 -3.37 9.42
N PRO A 80 -23.09 -3.71 9.50
CA PRO A 80 -22.60 -4.89 10.22
C PRO A 80 -23.03 -4.99 11.69
N SER A 81 -23.26 -3.86 12.36
CA SER A 81 -23.71 -3.81 13.76
C SER A 81 -25.23 -4.02 13.91
N GLY A 82 -25.96 -4.11 12.81
CA GLY A 82 -27.42 -4.23 12.80
C GLY A 82 -28.15 -2.89 12.99
N ALA A 83 -27.42 -1.78 12.88
CA ALA A 83 -27.96 -0.43 12.93
C ALA A 83 -28.08 0.17 11.50
N GLY A 84 -28.49 1.45 11.43
CA GLY A 84 -28.51 2.18 10.16
C GLY A 84 -29.52 1.64 9.14
N TRP A 85 -30.71 1.24 9.60
CA TRP A 85 -31.75 0.68 8.74
C TRP A 85 -32.15 1.63 7.60
N ALA A 86 -32.26 1.06 6.40
CA ALA A 86 -32.61 1.78 5.18
C ALA A 86 -33.44 0.90 4.24
N THR A 87 -34.26 1.53 3.41
CA THR A 87 -34.94 0.85 2.29
C THR A 87 -34.03 0.91 1.06
N THR A 88 -33.64 -0.25 0.52
CA THR A 88 -32.92 -0.31 -0.75
C THR A 88 -33.91 -0.14 -1.89
N ILE A 89 -33.63 0.76 -2.83
CA ILE A 89 -34.45 0.95 -4.02
C ILE A 89 -33.60 0.90 -5.29
N GLU A 90 -34.15 0.30 -6.34
CA GLU A 90 -33.57 0.27 -7.69
C GLU A 90 -34.56 0.75 -8.74
N TRP A 91 -34.11 1.59 -9.67
CA TRP A 91 -34.94 2.11 -10.75
C TRP A 91 -34.12 2.30 -12.02
N ASN A 92 -34.80 2.46 -13.15
CA ASN A 92 -34.18 2.92 -14.38
C ASN A 92 -34.52 4.40 -14.57
N ASP A 93 -33.53 5.21 -14.94
CA ASP A 93 -33.77 6.60 -15.33
C ASP A 93 -34.43 6.67 -16.72
N ARG A 94 -34.61 7.90 -17.22
CA ARG A 94 -35.26 8.16 -18.52
C ARG A 94 -34.45 7.66 -19.72
N ASP A 95 -33.15 7.46 -19.54
CA ASP A 95 -32.23 6.96 -20.56
C ASP A 95 -32.05 5.43 -20.44
N GLY A 96 -32.74 4.80 -19.48
CA GLY A 96 -32.68 3.36 -19.24
C GLY A 96 -31.46 2.90 -18.43
N ILE A 97 -30.72 3.84 -17.82
CA ILE A 97 -29.60 3.52 -16.94
C ILE A 97 -30.17 3.08 -15.59
N GLN A 98 -29.75 1.92 -15.11
CA GLN A 98 -30.14 1.41 -13.81
C GLN A 98 -29.39 2.13 -12.70
N HIS A 99 -30.12 2.56 -11.67
CA HIS A 99 -29.61 3.20 -10.47
C HIS A 99 -30.07 2.42 -9.23
N ARG A 100 -29.26 2.51 -8.17
CA ARG A 100 -29.55 1.92 -6.86
C ARG A 100 -29.25 2.96 -5.79
N ALA A 101 -30.10 3.05 -4.77
CA ALA A 101 -29.89 3.90 -3.62
C ALA A 101 -30.46 3.30 -2.35
N PHE A 102 -30.02 3.83 -1.21
CA PHE A 102 -30.49 3.44 0.12
C PHE A 102 -31.17 4.65 0.75
N VAL A 103 -32.41 4.47 1.20
CA VAL A 103 -33.20 5.51 1.87
C VAL A 103 -33.17 5.26 3.37
N PRO A 104 -32.36 6.00 4.17
CA PRO A 104 -32.26 5.75 5.60
C PRO A 104 -33.59 6.01 6.30
N HIS A 105 -34.04 5.07 7.13
CA HIS A 105 -35.30 5.21 7.87
C HIS A 105 -35.27 6.40 8.82
N GLY A 106 -34.11 6.73 9.38
CA GLY A 106 -33.91 7.93 10.21
C GLY A 106 -34.21 9.24 9.47
N ASP A 107 -33.94 9.31 8.16
CA ASP A 107 -34.19 10.52 7.36
C ASP A 107 -35.68 10.67 7.00
N LEU A 108 -36.45 9.58 7.05
CA LEU A 108 -37.89 9.58 6.77
C LEU A 108 -38.73 10.15 7.93
N VAL A 109 -38.22 10.14 9.17
CA VAL A 109 -38.93 10.62 10.37
C VAL A 109 -39.04 12.15 10.41
N GLY A 110 -38.09 12.89 9.81
CA GLY A 110 -38.07 14.35 9.82
C GLY A 110 -38.92 15.00 8.71
N ASP A 111 -39.14 16.32 8.79
CA ASP A 111 -39.87 17.09 7.77
C ASP A 111 -39.06 17.38 6.49
N GLY A 112 -37.74 17.12 6.51
CA GLY A 112 -36.84 17.41 5.40
C GLY A 112 -37.06 16.55 4.14
N THR A 113 -36.47 16.99 3.03
CA THR A 113 -36.46 16.31 1.72
C THR A 113 -35.05 15.93 1.26
N GLU A 114 -34.05 16.02 2.15
CA GLU A 114 -32.65 15.73 1.82
C GLU A 114 -32.44 14.29 1.32
N TRP A 115 -33.17 13.31 1.88
CA TRP A 115 -33.15 11.91 1.44
C TRP A 115 -33.59 11.71 -0.01
N LEU A 116 -34.41 12.63 -0.56
CA LEU A 116 -34.96 12.53 -1.90
C LEU A 116 -34.00 13.04 -2.97
N ARG A 117 -33.10 13.98 -2.61
CA ARG A 117 -32.15 14.60 -3.54
C ARG A 117 -31.35 13.57 -4.34
N PRO A 118 -30.63 12.60 -3.73
CA PRO A 118 -29.85 11.64 -4.49
C PRO A 118 -30.70 10.80 -5.45
N LEU A 119 -31.97 10.54 -5.12
CA LEU A 119 -32.89 9.77 -5.98
C LEU A 119 -33.31 10.57 -7.21
N VAL A 120 -33.68 11.83 -7.00
CA VAL A 120 -34.10 12.74 -8.08
C VAL A 120 -32.93 13.13 -8.96
N ASP A 121 -31.75 13.37 -8.38
CA ASP A 121 -30.51 13.68 -9.10
C ASP A 121 -30.10 12.52 -10.03
N ALA A 122 -30.36 11.28 -9.61
CA ALA A 122 -30.18 10.08 -10.41
C ALA A 122 -31.46 9.67 -11.20
N GLY A 123 -32.39 10.60 -11.39
CA GLY A 123 -33.46 10.48 -12.39
C GLY A 123 -34.74 9.75 -11.96
N LEU A 124 -34.92 9.41 -10.68
CA LEU A 124 -36.18 8.82 -10.20
C LEU A 124 -37.33 9.82 -10.38
N PRO A 125 -38.41 9.47 -11.11
CA PRO A 125 -39.59 10.32 -11.19
C PRO A 125 -40.30 10.37 -9.83
N VAL A 126 -40.61 11.56 -9.32
CA VAL A 126 -41.30 11.73 -8.04
C VAL A 126 -42.41 12.78 -8.18
N THR A 127 -43.58 12.48 -7.62
CA THR A 127 -44.68 13.45 -7.54
C THR A 127 -44.41 14.43 -6.42
N PHE A 128 -44.20 15.70 -6.76
CA PHE A 128 -43.94 16.74 -5.78
C PHE A 128 -45.22 17.26 -5.11
N GLY A 129 -45.16 17.46 -3.80
CA GLY A 129 -46.23 18.05 -3.00
C GLY A 129 -46.20 17.55 -1.56
N ARG A 130 -46.76 18.33 -0.62
CA ARG A 130 -46.73 17.98 0.81
C ARG A 130 -47.40 16.63 1.10
N LYS A 131 -48.60 16.38 0.55
CA LYS A 131 -49.34 15.11 0.72
C LYS A 131 -48.64 13.94 0.02
N PRO A 132 -48.28 13.99 -1.28
CA PRO A 132 -47.55 12.91 -1.95
C PRO A 132 -46.23 12.54 -1.26
N LEU A 133 -45.42 13.52 -0.84
CA LEU A 133 -44.15 13.23 -0.18
C LEU A 133 -44.33 12.61 1.21
N ALA A 134 -45.33 13.05 1.98
CA ALA A 134 -45.65 12.42 3.26
C ALA A 134 -46.12 10.97 3.07
N LEU A 135 -46.90 10.70 2.04
CA LEU A 135 -47.34 9.35 1.69
C LEU A 135 -46.17 8.48 1.21
N LEU A 136 -45.24 9.02 0.41
CA LEU A 136 -44.05 8.29 -0.02
C LEU A 136 -43.15 7.91 1.15
N LYS A 137 -42.94 8.83 2.11
CA LYS A 137 -42.22 8.53 3.36
C LYS A 137 -42.85 7.37 4.11
N ARG A 138 -44.18 7.43 4.30
CA ARG A 138 -44.93 6.36 4.97
C ARG A 138 -44.81 5.03 4.22
N ALA A 139 -44.96 5.03 2.90
CA ALA A 139 -44.82 3.84 2.08
C ALA A 139 -43.44 3.18 2.24
N LEU A 140 -42.37 3.98 2.26
CA LEU A 140 -41.00 3.49 2.38
C LEU A 140 -40.63 3.04 3.80
N PHE A 141 -41.23 3.65 4.82
CA PHE A 141 -40.96 3.36 6.24
C PHE A 141 -41.76 2.15 6.75
N ASP A 142 -43.03 2.04 6.38
CA ASP A 142 -43.95 1.01 6.87
C ASP A 142 -43.93 -0.29 6.02
N LEU A 143 -43.16 -0.34 4.93
CA LEU A 143 -43.11 -1.53 4.07
C LEU A 143 -42.58 -2.74 4.84
N ASP A 144 -43.20 -3.90 4.59
CA ASP A 144 -42.72 -5.18 5.10
C ASP A 144 -41.98 -5.91 3.98
N CYS A 145 -40.67 -6.04 4.15
CA CYS A 145 -39.81 -6.77 3.25
C CYS A 145 -38.97 -7.74 4.10
N PRO A 146 -39.03 -9.05 3.84
CA PRO A 146 -38.24 -10.04 4.60
C PRO A 146 -36.79 -10.13 4.13
N THR A 147 -36.49 -9.76 2.88
CA THR A 147 -35.13 -9.77 2.33
C THR A 147 -34.24 -8.75 3.04
N ARG A 148 -33.00 -9.13 3.31
CA ARG A 148 -31.99 -8.30 3.99
C ARG A 148 -30.82 -8.04 3.06
N VAL A 149 -30.27 -6.84 3.20
CA VAL A 149 -29.08 -6.38 2.50
C VAL A 149 -28.09 -5.85 3.54
N ARG A 150 -26.83 -6.24 3.43
CA ARG A 150 -25.77 -5.74 4.31
C ARG A 150 -25.00 -4.62 3.63
N LEU A 151 -24.89 -3.47 4.29
CA LEU A 151 -24.13 -2.32 3.79
C LEU A 151 -22.76 -2.24 4.48
N VAL A 152 -21.68 -2.47 3.74
CA VAL A 152 -20.31 -2.33 4.22
C VAL A 152 -19.67 -1.06 3.66
N LYS A 153 -18.93 -0.34 4.50
CA LYS A 153 -18.35 0.96 4.12
C LYS A 153 -16.87 0.91 3.75
N ARG A 154 -16.35 -0.29 3.48
CA ARG A 154 -14.98 -0.58 3.03
C ARG A 154 -15.02 -1.77 2.07
N SER A 155 -14.09 -1.81 1.13
CA SER A 155 -13.85 -2.99 0.30
C SER A 155 -13.04 -4.05 1.06
N GLY A 156 -12.95 -5.25 0.51
CA GLY A 156 -12.23 -6.38 1.09
C GLY A 156 -13.16 -7.49 1.58
N TRP A 157 -12.61 -8.41 2.37
CA TRP A 157 -13.36 -9.56 2.89
C TRP A 157 -14.40 -9.14 3.91
N PHE A 158 -15.60 -9.70 3.76
CA PHE A 158 -16.68 -9.69 4.73
C PHE A 158 -17.29 -11.09 4.76
N GLY A 159 -17.01 -11.86 5.82
CA GLY A 159 -17.30 -13.30 5.81
C GLY A 159 -16.53 -13.99 4.68
N ALA A 160 -17.21 -14.84 3.92
CA ALA A 160 -16.65 -15.54 2.75
C ALA A 160 -16.75 -14.73 1.44
N ALA A 161 -17.38 -13.54 1.45
CA ALA A 161 -17.46 -12.70 0.26
C ALA A 161 -16.42 -11.59 0.27
N PHE A 162 -15.93 -11.25 -0.91
CA PHE A 162 -15.05 -10.12 -1.15
C PHE A 162 -15.81 -8.97 -1.80
N ILE A 163 -15.82 -7.83 -1.13
CA ILE A 163 -16.63 -6.68 -1.52
C ILE A 163 -15.75 -5.66 -2.26
N LEU A 164 -16.15 -5.32 -3.49
CA LEU A 164 -15.62 -4.20 -4.26
C LEU A 164 -16.71 -3.13 -4.43
N PRO A 165 -16.35 -1.88 -4.79
CA PRO A 165 -17.35 -0.81 -4.91
C PRO A 165 -18.49 -1.04 -5.91
N LYS A 166 -18.32 -1.94 -6.87
CA LYS A 166 -19.32 -2.23 -7.91
C LYS A 166 -19.72 -3.70 -8.00
N VAL A 167 -19.01 -4.59 -7.31
CA VAL A 167 -19.21 -6.03 -7.43
C VAL A 167 -18.92 -6.70 -6.08
N THR A 168 -19.68 -7.72 -5.77
CA THR A 168 -19.45 -8.62 -4.64
C THR A 168 -19.14 -9.99 -5.21
N ILE A 169 -18.04 -10.60 -4.75
CA ILE A 169 -17.54 -11.89 -5.22
C ILE A 169 -17.68 -12.88 -4.06
N GLY A 170 -18.30 -14.04 -4.30
CA GLY A 170 -18.69 -14.98 -3.24
C GLY A 170 -20.01 -14.61 -2.57
N GLU A 171 -20.43 -15.43 -1.60
CA GLU A 171 -21.72 -15.29 -0.89
C GLU A 171 -21.54 -15.29 0.63
N VAL A 172 -22.49 -14.68 1.36
CA VAL A 172 -22.52 -14.67 2.82
C VAL A 172 -23.94 -14.96 3.29
N ASP A 173 -24.16 -16.09 3.96
CA ASP A 173 -25.38 -16.43 4.71
C ASP A 173 -26.69 -16.05 3.99
N ASP A 174 -26.76 -16.25 2.66
CA ASP A 174 -27.89 -15.87 1.80
C ASP A 174 -28.30 -14.38 1.81
N GLU A 175 -27.49 -13.48 2.38
CA GLU A 175 -27.67 -12.02 2.46
C GLU A 175 -26.85 -11.31 1.36
N GLU A 176 -27.47 -10.42 0.58
CA GLU A 176 -26.73 -9.59 -0.39
C GLU A 176 -25.87 -8.58 0.38
N VAL A 177 -24.55 -8.59 0.18
CA VAL A 177 -23.62 -7.65 0.81
C VAL A 177 -23.17 -6.62 -0.23
N LEU A 178 -23.31 -5.34 0.09
CA LEU A 178 -23.06 -4.22 -0.80
C LEU A 178 -22.14 -3.18 -0.20
N PHE A 179 -21.37 -2.55 -1.08
CA PHE A 179 -20.53 -1.42 -0.73
C PHE A 179 -21.35 -0.11 -0.62
N ASP A 180 -21.40 0.47 0.58
CA ASP A 180 -21.96 1.79 0.91
C ASP A 180 -20.83 2.76 1.29
N GLY A 181 -19.94 3.00 0.33
CA GLY A 181 -18.83 3.94 0.47
C GLY A 181 -18.73 4.86 -0.75
N ARG A 182 -17.73 5.73 -0.76
CA ARG A 182 -17.42 6.60 -1.91
C ARG A 182 -16.82 5.74 -3.04
N ALA A 183 -17.68 5.19 -3.89
CA ALA A 183 -17.26 4.36 -5.01
C ALA A 183 -16.36 5.13 -6.02
N ASP A 184 -16.51 6.45 -6.09
CA ASP A 184 -15.68 7.35 -6.90
C ASP A 184 -14.27 7.57 -6.34
N ALA A 185 -14.01 7.19 -5.08
CA ALA A 185 -12.69 7.33 -4.46
C ALA A 185 -11.66 6.33 -5.02
N ALA A 186 -12.10 5.31 -5.76
CA ALA A 186 -11.24 4.31 -6.39
C ALA A 186 -11.72 4.00 -7.82
N ARG A 187 -10.79 3.91 -8.77
CA ARG A 187 -11.10 3.75 -10.20
C ARG A 187 -11.31 2.29 -10.60
N TYR A 188 -12.16 1.57 -9.88
CA TYR A 188 -12.55 0.21 -10.27
C TYR A 188 -13.38 0.25 -11.55
N ALA A 189 -12.82 -0.36 -12.59
CA ALA A 189 -13.38 -0.46 -13.92
C ALA A 189 -12.71 -1.62 -14.64
N GLN A 190 -13.36 -2.17 -15.65
CA GLN A 190 -12.82 -3.27 -16.44
C GLN A 190 -12.73 -2.86 -17.91
N ALA A 191 -11.68 -3.32 -18.58
CA ALA A 191 -11.52 -3.20 -20.03
C ALA A 191 -10.64 -4.34 -20.54
N GLY A 192 -11.01 -4.94 -21.66
CA GLY A 192 -10.35 -6.12 -22.23
C GLY A 192 -10.72 -7.43 -21.51
N THR A 193 -10.03 -8.52 -21.87
CA THR A 193 -10.17 -9.83 -21.23
C THR A 193 -8.94 -10.19 -20.39
N LEU A 194 -9.05 -11.24 -19.57
CA LEU A 194 -7.93 -11.75 -18.78
C LEU A 194 -6.79 -12.23 -19.68
N GLU A 195 -7.08 -12.94 -20.77
CA GLU A 195 -6.10 -13.45 -21.72
C GLU A 195 -5.32 -12.32 -22.39
N GLU A 196 -6.01 -11.24 -22.76
CA GLU A 196 -5.38 -10.04 -23.30
C GLU A 196 -4.47 -9.38 -22.26
N TRP A 197 -4.92 -9.26 -21.02
CA TRP A 197 -4.12 -8.71 -19.93
C TRP A 197 -2.88 -9.56 -19.65
N VAL A 198 -3.03 -10.89 -19.57
CA VAL A 198 -1.93 -11.83 -19.38
C VAL A 198 -0.91 -11.68 -20.51
N THR A 199 -1.37 -11.69 -21.76
CA THR A 199 -0.51 -11.58 -22.95
C THR A 199 0.22 -10.23 -23.02
N ALA A 200 -0.46 -9.13 -22.71
CA ALA A 200 0.05 -7.79 -22.93
C ALA A 200 0.77 -7.18 -21.71
N VAL A 201 0.54 -7.69 -20.50
CA VAL A 201 1.09 -7.18 -19.23
C VAL A 201 1.89 -8.25 -18.48
N ALA A 202 1.35 -9.45 -18.26
CA ALA A 202 2.03 -10.48 -17.45
C ALA A 202 3.19 -11.16 -18.21
N VAL A 203 3.03 -11.51 -19.50
CA VAL A 203 4.10 -12.08 -20.34
C VAL A 203 5.31 -11.14 -20.41
N PRO A 204 5.16 -9.82 -20.71
CA PRO A 204 6.32 -8.93 -20.75
C PRO A 204 6.97 -8.70 -19.39
N ALA A 205 6.23 -8.84 -18.28
CA ALA A 205 6.77 -8.69 -16.93
C ALA A 205 7.68 -9.86 -16.51
N ALA A 206 7.53 -11.04 -17.10
CA ALA A 206 8.41 -12.19 -16.86
C ALA A 206 9.89 -11.79 -17.02
N GLY A 207 10.75 -12.28 -16.17
CA GLY A 207 12.18 -11.99 -16.11
C GLY A 207 12.54 -10.65 -15.44
N ASN A 208 11.56 -9.81 -15.06
CA ASN A 208 11.81 -8.49 -14.48
C ASN A 208 11.41 -8.43 -12.99
N SER A 209 12.37 -8.43 -12.08
CA SER A 209 12.09 -8.61 -10.64
C SER A 209 11.24 -7.47 -10.05
N ARG A 210 11.44 -6.23 -10.52
CA ARG A 210 10.66 -5.07 -10.04
C ARG A 210 9.24 -5.07 -10.59
N LEU A 211 9.01 -5.56 -11.80
CA LEU A 211 7.66 -5.66 -12.38
C LEU A 211 6.88 -6.78 -11.71
N ILE A 212 7.50 -7.95 -11.53
CA ILE A 212 6.91 -9.08 -10.81
C ILE A 212 6.58 -8.68 -9.38
N LEU A 213 7.49 -7.99 -8.67
CA LEU A 213 7.22 -7.47 -7.34
C LEU A 213 6.02 -6.50 -7.35
N ALA A 214 5.98 -5.54 -8.28
CA ALA A 214 4.89 -4.56 -8.35
C ALA A 214 3.51 -5.22 -8.59
N LEU A 215 3.44 -6.19 -9.50
CA LEU A 215 2.22 -6.98 -9.74
C LEU A 215 1.87 -7.84 -8.52
N SER A 216 2.85 -8.45 -7.87
CA SER A 216 2.63 -9.26 -6.66
C SER A 216 2.11 -8.41 -5.49
N VAL A 217 2.58 -7.16 -5.34
CA VAL A 217 2.02 -6.20 -4.38
C VAL A 217 0.56 -5.91 -4.69
N ALA A 218 0.19 -5.85 -5.97
CA ALA A 218 -1.20 -5.65 -6.38
C ALA A 218 -2.12 -6.81 -5.94
N PHE A 219 -1.61 -8.04 -5.96
CA PHE A 219 -2.35 -9.23 -5.50
C PHE A 219 -2.29 -9.46 -3.97
N ALA A 220 -1.42 -8.76 -3.25
CA ALA A 220 -1.19 -9.02 -1.82
C ALA A 220 -2.33 -8.52 -0.90
N GLY A 221 -3.14 -7.56 -1.35
CA GLY A 221 -4.26 -7.00 -0.57
C GLY A 221 -5.25 -8.06 -0.07
N PRO A 222 -5.81 -8.90 -0.97
CA PRO A 222 -6.76 -9.94 -0.58
C PRO A 222 -6.20 -10.94 0.41
N ILE A 223 -4.94 -11.36 0.24
CA ILE A 223 -4.29 -12.30 1.16
C ILE A 223 -4.08 -11.64 2.53
N ALA A 224 -3.57 -10.41 2.57
CA ALA A 224 -3.37 -9.68 3.82
C ALA A 224 -4.69 -9.51 4.60
N ASP A 225 -5.78 -9.20 3.89
CA ASP A 225 -7.10 -9.01 4.50
C ASP A 225 -7.76 -10.32 4.92
N LEU A 226 -7.58 -11.39 4.16
CA LEU A 226 -8.03 -12.73 4.55
C LEU A 226 -7.35 -13.20 5.83
N LEU A 227 -6.03 -13.01 5.93
CA LEU A 227 -5.23 -13.37 7.10
C LEU A 227 -5.41 -12.43 8.29
N GLN A 228 -6.10 -11.30 8.11
CA GLN A 228 -6.18 -10.19 9.07
C GLN A 228 -4.82 -9.58 9.46
N ASP A 229 -3.80 -9.73 8.61
CA ASP A 229 -2.44 -9.22 8.81
C ASP A 229 -2.37 -7.69 8.72
N GLU A 230 -1.32 -7.06 9.27
CA GLU A 230 -1.18 -5.61 9.15
C GLU A 230 -0.96 -5.16 7.68
N GLY A 231 -1.58 -4.04 7.31
CA GLY A 231 -1.28 -3.34 6.06
C GLY A 231 0.20 -2.96 5.95
N GLY A 232 0.64 -2.55 4.75
CA GLY A 232 2.04 -2.20 4.48
C GLY A 232 2.31 -2.17 2.99
N GLY A 233 3.57 -2.25 2.57
CA GLY A 233 3.87 -2.34 1.15
C GLY A 233 5.25 -1.87 0.75
N VAL A 234 5.36 -1.40 -0.49
CA VAL A 234 6.64 -1.11 -1.17
C VAL A 234 6.64 0.32 -1.68
N ASN A 235 7.74 1.03 -1.48
CA ASN A 235 8.01 2.28 -2.18
C ASN A 235 9.19 2.06 -3.13
N LEU A 236 8.95 2.23 -4.44
CA LEU A 236 9.99 2.19 -5.46
C LEU A 236 10.77 3.51 -5.42
N ARG A 237 12.04 3.44 -5.00
CA ARG A 237 12.92 4.60 -4.84
C ARG A 237 13.96 4.66 -5.95
N GLY A 238 14.12 5.81 -6.60
CA GLY A 238 15.20 6.03 -7.54
C GLY A 238 15.01 7.28 -8.38
N GLY A 239 16.06 7.70 -9.09
CA GLY A 239 16.02 8.91 -9.92
C GLY A 239 14.91 8.90 -10.98
N SER A 240 14.63 10.06 -11.55
CA SER A 240 13.72 10.21 -12.69
C SER A 240 14.04 9.23 -13.83
N SER A 241 13.01 8.87 -14.61
CA SER A 241 13.13 8.02 -15.82
C SER A 241 13.61 6.58 -15.60
N THR A 242 13.59 6.07 -14.36
CA THR A 242 13.93 4.67 -14.03
C THR A 242 12.80 3.65 -14.28
N GLY A 243 11.63 4.10 -14.74
CA GLY A 243 10.47 3.24 -15.03
C GLY A 243 9.43 3.15 -13.90
N LYS A 244 9.65 3.78 -12.74
CA LYS A 244 8.76 3.71 -11.56
C LYS A 244 7.26 3.85 -11.86
N SER A 245 6.85 4.90 -12.56
CA SER A 245 5.43 5.12 -12.91
C SER A 245 4.88 4.04 -13.86
N THR A 246 5.72 3.36 -14.64
CA THR A 246 5.32 2.16 -15.39
C THR A 246 4.97 1.03 -14.41
N GLY A 247 5.83 0.77 -13.42
CA GLY A 247 5.57 -0.20 -12.34
C GLY A 247 4.24 0.06 -11.62
N LEU A 248 3.95 1.33 -11.28
CA LEU A 248 2.69 1.71 -10.65
C LEU A 248 1.47 1.43 -11.54
N ILE A 249 1.54 1.81 -12.82
CA ILE A 249 0.41 1.66 -13.75
C ILE A 249 0.12 0.19 -14.03
N ILE A 250 1.15 -0.64 -14.22
CA ILE A 250 0.95 -2.08 -14.44
C ILE A 250 0.33 -2.74 -13.20
N ALA A 251 0.77 -2.39 -12.00
CA ALA A 251 0.22 -2.91 -10.76
C ALA A 251 -1.25 -2.49 -10.58
N GLY A 252 -1.55 -1.22 -10.86
CA GLY A 252 -2.90 -0.69 -10.82
C GLY A 252 -3.87 -1.40 -11.77
N SER A 253 -3.38 -1.83 -12.95
CA SER A 253 -4.19 -2.52 -13.95
C SER A 253 -4.77 -3.85 -13.49
N VAL A 254 -4.27 -4.43 -12.40
CA VAL A 254 -4.87 -5.64 -11.79
C VAL A 254 -6.31 -5.38 -11.34
N TRP A 255 -6.59 -4.21 -10.76
CA TRP A 255 -7.87 -3.92 -10.10
C TRP A 255 -8.75 -2.93 -10.83
N GLY A 256 -8.16 -2.03 -11.63
CA GLY A 256 -8.92 -1.03 -12.33
C GLY A 256 -8.08 -0.15 -13.22
N GLY A 257 -8.66 0.96 -13.67
CA GLY A 257 -8.02 1.80 -14.65
C GLY A 257 -8.90 2.95 -15.13
N GLY A 258 -8.56 3.45 -16.32
CA GLY A 258 -9.22 4.61 -16.92
C GLY A 258 -8.53 5.95 -16.59
N GLY A 259 -8.76 6.93 -17.46
CA GLY A 259 -8.05 8.22 -17.39
C GLY A 259 -6.56 8.11 -17.74
N ARG A 260 -5.80 9.18 -17.49
CA ARG A 260 -4.38 9.27 -17.90
C ARG A 260 -3.41 8.47 -17.00
N ALA A 261 -3.78 8.27 -15.73
CA ALA A 261 -2.95 7.60 -14.73
C ALA A 261 -3.43 6.18 -14.41
N GLY A 262 -4.47 5.68 -15.09
CA GLY A 262 -5.08 4.39 -14.79
C GLY A 262 -5.65 4.37 -13.37
N PHE A 263 -5.26 3.37 -12.58
CA PHE A 263 -5.70 3.20 -11.19
C PHE A 263 -4.88 4.00 -10.18
N THR A 264 -3.76 4.59 -10.62
CA THR A 264 -2.82 5.31 -9.75
C THR A 264 -3.41 6.64 -9.27
N GLN A 265 -3.22 6.92 -7.98
CA GLN A 265 -3.57 8.19 -7.33
C GLN A 265 -2.28 8.98 -6.98
N THR A 266 -2.43 10.24 -6.57
CA THR A 266 -1.29 11.08 -6.11
C THR A 266 -1.25 11.14 -4.58
N TRP A 267 -0.04 11.25 -4.03
CA TRP A 267 0.16 11.61 -2.62
C TRP A 267 -0.38 12.99 -2.25
N ARG A 268 -0.58 13.88 -3.24
CA ARG A 268 -1.10 15.23 -3.05
C ARG A 268 -2.61 15.23 -2.78
N ALA A 269 -2.96 14.86 -1.56
CA ALA A 269 -4.33 14.89 -1.06
C ALA A 269 -4.37 15.24 0.43
N THR A 270 -5.50 15.78 0.90
CA THR A 270 -5.68 16.02 2.34
C THR A 270 -5.78 14.69 3.10
N GLY A 271 -5.41 14.66 4.38
CA GLY A 271 -5.51 13.43 5.19
C GLY A 271 -6.90 12.78 5.17
N ASN A 272 -7.99 13.57 5.18
CA ASN A 272 -9.36 13.05 5.06
C ASN A 272 -9.65 12.45 3.66
N GLY A 273 -9.08 13.05 2.62
CA GLY A 273 -9.15 12.52 1.26
C GLY A 273 -8.47 11.16 1.17
N LEU A 274 -7.25 11.04 1.69
CA LEU A 274 -6.50 9.78 1.73
C LEU A 274 -7.17 8.71 2.61
N GLU A 275 -7.79 9.07 3.73
CA GLU A 275 -8.61 8.14 4.53
C GLU A 275 -9.77 7.56 3.69
N SER A 276 -10.45 8.41 2.91
CA SER A 276 -11.57 7.97 2.06
C SER A 276 -11.11 7.06 0.93
N VAL A 277 -9.97 7.39 0.29
CA VAL A 277 -9.33 6.55 -0.72
C VAL A 277 -8.90 5.22 -0.12
N ALA A 278 -8.22 5.21 1.04
CA ALA A 278 -7.75 3.99 1.68
C ALA A 278 -8.88 3.00 2.00
N ARG A 279 -10.06 3.50 2.39
CA ARG A 279 -11.25 2.66 2.64
C ARG A 279 -11.81 2.02 1.37
N ALA A 280 -11.78 2.74 0.25
CA ALA A 280 -12.19 2.21 -1.05
C ALA A 280 -11.16 1.23 -1.64
N HIS A 281 -9.92 1.26 -1.16
CA HIS A 281 -8.85 0.32 -1.52
C HIS A 281 -8.59 -0.76 -0.45
N SER A 282 -9.44 -0.84 0.59
CA SER A 282 -9.31 -1.86 1.64
C SER A 282 -9.42 -3.26 1.03
N GLY A 283 -8.60 -4.20 1.47
CA GLY A 283 -8.50 -5.54 0.87
C GLY A 283 -7.83 -5.57 -0.50
N THR A 284 -7.41 -4.44 -1.07
CA THR A 284 -6.74 -4.39 -2.38
C THR A 284 -5.45 -3.57 -2.29
N VAL A 285 -4.90 -3.18 -3.45
CA VAL A 285 -3.72 -2.32 -3.54
C VAL A 285 -4.10 -0.86 -3.58
N LEU A 286 -3.37 -0.03 -2.84
CA LEU A 286 -3.39 1.42 -2.97
C LEU A 286 -2.13 1.87 -3.70
N VAL A 287 -2.27 2.43 -4.90
CA VAL A 287 -1.14 2.88 -5.73
C VAL A 287 -1.01 4.40 -5.66
N LEU A 288 0.10 4.91 -5.13
CA LEU A 288 0.37 6.34 -4.95
C LEU A 288 1.64 6.77 -5.69
N ASP A 289 1.54 7.71 -6.63
CA ASP A 289 2.70 8.32 -7.30
C ASP A 289 3.11 9.63 -6.64
N GLU A 290 4.36 10.00 -6.88
CA GLU A 290 4.99 11.27 -6.49
C GLU A 290 5.04 11.51 -4.98
N LEU A 291 5.67 10.61 -4.22
CA LEU A 291 5.89 10.78 -2.77
C LEU A 291 6.53 12.12 -2.38
N GLY A 292 7.31 12.72 -3.29
CA GLY A 292 7.93 14.03 -3.11
C GLY A 292 6.92 15.19 -2.97
N GLU A 293 5.71 15.08 -3.52
CA GLU A 293 4.66 16.11 -3.42
C GLU A 293 3.98 16.17 -2.04
N LEU A 294 4.18 15.15 -1.20
CA LEU A 294 3.63 15.10 0.16
C LEU A 294 4.29 16.18 1.04
N ASP A 295 3.54 16.88 1.87
CA ASP A 295 4.15 17.79 2.86
C ASP A 295 5.01 16.97 3.82
N ALA A 296 6.30 17.33 3.95
CA ALA A 296 7.24 16.68 4.85
C ALA A 296 6.74 16.62 6.31
N ARG A 297 5.96 17.62 6.74
CA ARG A 297 5.34 17.67 8.08
C ARG A 297 4.27 16.60 8.27
N GLU A 298 3.58 16.23 7.20
CA GLU A 298 2.52 15.23 7.20
C GLU A 298 3.02 13.85 6.79
N ALA A 299 4.15 13.76 6.08
CA ALA A 299 4.61 12.53 5.42
C ALA A 299 4.66 11.32 6.35
N GLY A 300 5.32 11.46 7.49
CA GLY A 300 5.42 10.37 8.47
C GLY A 300 4.08 9.99 9.10
N ALA A 301 3.17 10.94 9.32
CA ALA A 301 1.87 10.67 9.92
C ALA A 301 0.89 10.04 8.92
N THR A 302 0.90 10.52 7.67
CA THR A 302 0.02 10.05 6.60
C THR A 302 0.41 8.66 6.11
N ALA A 303 1.69 8.41 5.85
CA ALA A 303 2.16 7.08 5.46
C ALA A 303 1.88 6.04 6.57
N TYR A 304 2.09 6.42 7.83
CA TYR A 304 1.79 5.56 8.98
C TYR A 304 0.29 5.30 9.13
N LEU A 305 -0.56 6.32 8.95
CA LEU A 305 -2.02 6.18 8.98
C LEU A 305 -2.50 5.18 7.92
N LEU A 306 -2.04 5.31 6.68
CA LEU A 306 -2.45 4.44 5.57
C LEU A 306 -2.12 2.97 5.86
N VAL A 307 -0.93 2.74 6.37
CA VAL A 307 -0.39 1.39 6.58
C VAL A 307 -0.93 0.74 7.86
N ASN A 308 -1.20 1.54 8.89
CA ASN A 308 -1.82 1.05 10.12
C ASN A 308 -3.29 0.69 9.97
N GLY A 309 -3.96 1.21 8.95
CA GLY A 309 -5.33 0.83 8.71
C GLY A 309 -6.36 1.47 9.63
N GLN A 310 -6.03 2.54 10.36
CA GLN A 310 -6.94 3.17 11.31
C GLN A 310 -7.06 4.68 11.12
N GLY A 311 -8.31 5.15 10.98
CA GLY A 311 -8.66 6.55 10.88
C GLY A 311 -8.48 7.31 12.20
N LYS A 312 -8.33 8.64 12.11
CA LYS A 312 -8.23 9.49 13.29
C LYS A 312 -9.50 9.41 14.14
N ALA A 313 -9.33 9.24 15.45
CA ALA A 313 -10.45 9.29 16.40
C ALA A 313 -11.12 10.67 16.36
N ARG A 314 -12.45 10.70 16.32
CA ARG A 314 -13.24 11.94 16.37
C ARG A 314 -14.31 11.84 17.44
N ALA A 315 -14.58 12.96 18.09
CA ALA A 315 -15.71 13.06 19.02
C ALA A 315 -17.04 13.20 18.26
N THR A 316 -18.13 12.70 18.85
CA THR A 316 -19.51 13.03 18.50
C THR A 316 -19.84 14.45 18.96
N LYS A 317 -21.04 14.94 18.62
CA LYS A 317 -21.54 16.22 19.15
C LYS A 317 -21.76 16.15 20.66
N GLU A 318 -22.02 14.96 21.20
CA GLU A 318 -22.11 14.69 22.65
C GLU A 318 -20.76 14.41 23.34
N ALA A 319 -19.63 14.68 22.67
CA ALA A 319 -18.27 14.41 23.18
C ALA A 319 -17.93 12.93 23.44
N GLU A 320 -18.70 11.99 22.87
CA GLU A 320 -18.38 10.56 22.86
C GLU A 320 -17.42 10.21 21.73
N LEU A 321 -16.62 9.15 21.86
CA LEU A 321 -15.73 8.71 20.77
C LEU A 321 -16.55 8.02 19.66
N ARG A 322 -16.50 8.53 18.42
CA ARG A 322 -17.02 7.79 17.26
C ARG A 322 -16.18 6.54 17.01
N ALA A 323 -16.84 5.48 16.53
CA ALA A 323 -16.17 4.31 15.97
C ALA A 323 -15.16 4.75 14.89
N ARG A 324 -13.94 4.25 14.99
CA ARG A 324 -12.88 4.55 14.02
C ARG A 324 -13.16 3.81 12.73
N HIS A 325 -12.85 4.44 11.61
CA HIS A 325 -12.81 3.72 10.35
C HIS A 325 -11.56 2.86 10.31
N GLU A 326 -11.72 1.65 9.81
CA GLU A 326 -10.64 0.69 9.64
C GLU A 326 -10.54 0.28 8.16
N TRP A 327 -9.32 0.03 7.71
CA TRP A 327 -9.00 -0.46 6.38
C TRP A 327 -7.73 -1.29 6.43
N ARG A 328 -7.47 -2.04 5.38
CA ARG A 328 -6.21 -2.76 5.22
C ARG A 328 -5.78 -2.68 3.77
N VAL A 329 -4.65 -2.05 3.50
CA VAL A 329 -4.18 -1.82 2.14
C VAL A 329 -2.76 -2.35 1.97
N MET A 330 -2.48 -2.83 0.77
CA MET A 330 -1.11 -3.00 0.30
C MET A 330 -0.73 -1.77 -0.52
N LEU A 331 0.18 -0.95 0.02
CA LEU A 331 0.64 0.28 -0.60
C LEU A 331 1.73 -0.03 -1.63
N LEU A 332 1.53 0.43 -2.86
CA LEU A 332 2.61 0.55 -3.84
C LEU A 332 2.84 2.03 -4.14
N SER A 333 3.99 2.55 -3.74
CA SER A 333 4.36 3.94 -3.92
C SER A 333 5.59 4.08 -4.82
N ALA A 334 5.79 5.27 -5.38
CA ALA A 334 7.07 5.64 -5.99
C ALA A 334 7.52 7.06 -5.61
N GLY A 335 8.83 7.26 -5.60
CA GLY A 335 9.44 8.57 -5.37
C GLY A 335 10.93 8.60 -5.69
N GLU A 336 11.48 9.81 -5.82
CA GLU A 336 12.94 9.99 -5.91
C GLU A 336 13.61 9.81 -4.56
N ILE A 337 12.94 10.28 -3.51
CA ILE A 337 13.33 10.17 -2.10
C ILE A 337 12.47 9.14 -1.39
N GLY A 338 13.04 8.48 -0.38
CA GLY A 338 12.30 7.54 0.47
C GLY A 338 11.47 8.25 1.54
N LEU A 339 10.62 7.49 2.24
CA LEU A 339 9.84 8.04 3.35
C LEU A 339 10.73 8.57 4.48
N ALA A 340 11.86 7.89 4.74
CA ALA A 340 12.84 8.33 5.73
C ALA A 340 13.42 9.70 5.40
N ASP A 341 13.86 9.89 4.16
CA ASP A 341 14.40 11.15 3.64
C ASP A 341 13.35 12.26 3.76
N LYS A 342 12.11 11.95 3.39
CA LYS A 342 11.02 12.93 3.43
C LYS A 342 10.72 13.42 4.84
N ILE A 343 10.76 12.53 5.83
CA ILE A 343 10.61 12.89 7.25
C ILE A 343 11.80 13.74 7.71
N ALA A 344 13.02 13.40 7.26
CA ALA A 344 14.25 14.09 7.62
C ALA A 344 14.28 15.56 7.16
N GLU A 345 13.57 15.93 6.07
CA GLU A 345 13.39 17.33 5.65
C GLU A 345 12.84 18.25 6.77
N THR A 346 12.14 17.69 7.76
CA THR A 346 11.59 18.45 8.90
C THR A 346 12.53 18.52 10.12
N GLY A 347 13.75 17.99 10.01
CA GLY A 347 14.67 17.84 11.14
C GLY A 347 14.27 16.73 12.13
N LYS A 348 13.26 15.92 11.79
CA LYS A 348 12.82 14.76 12.58
C LYS A 348 13.47 13.48 12.05
N ARG A 349 13.81 12.55 12.95
CA ARG A 349 14.27 11.20 12.56
C ARG A 349 13.07 10.26 12.45
N ALA A 350 12.93 9.59 11.32
CA ALA A 350 11.97 8.52 11.16
C ALA A 350 12.27 7.37 12.14
N ARG A 351 11.25 6.83 12.79
CA ARG A 351 11.44 5.69 13.71
C ARG A 351 11.58 4.40 12.90
N ALA A 352 12.49 3.52 13.30
CA ALA A 352 12.72 2.24 12.59
C ALA A 352 11.43 1.43 12.37
N GLY A 353 10.51 1.40 13.36
CA GLY A 353 9.22 0.73 13.23
C GLY A 353 8.31 1.31 12.13
N GLN A 354 8.43 2.60 11.80
CA GLN A 354 7.66 3.24 10.73
C GLN A 354 8.21 2.88 9.34
N LEU A 355 9.53 2.72 9.23
CA LEU A 355 10.23 2.46 7.96
C LEU A 355 10.22 0.98 7.53
N ILE A 356 9.72 0.07 8.38
CA ILE A 356 9.67 -1.37 8.07
C ILE A 356 8.35 -1.76 7.43
N ARG A 357 7.26 -1.02 7.71
CA ARG A 357 5.95 -1.35 7.15
C ARG A 357 5.82 -0.94 5.68
N VAL A 358 6.60 0.05 5.23
CA VAL A 358 6.80 0.40 3.82
C VAL A 358 8.28 0.25 3.50
N VAL A 359 8.63 -0.74 2.69
CA VAL A 359 10.03 -1.00 2.34
C VAL A 359 10.43 -0.18 1.12
N ASP A 360 11.48 0.64 1.26
CA ASP A 360 12.06 1.42 0.16
C ASP A 360 12.94 0.52 -0.74
N VAL A 361 12.39 0.03 -1.85
CA VAL A 361 13.09 -0.85 -2.80
C VAL A 361 13.70 0.00 -3.91
N PRO A 362 15.01 -0.15 -4.22
CA PRO A 362 15.63 0.48 -5.37
C PRO A 362 14.89 0.13 -6.67
N ALA A 363 14.43 1.18 -7.36
CA ALA A 363 13.72 1.04 -8.63
C ALA A 363 14.62 0.49 -9.72
N ASP A 364 15.91 0.87 -9.73
CA ASP A 364 16.89 0.32 -10.66
C ASP A 364 17.17 -1.16 -10.34
N ALA A 365 17.11 -2.00 -11.37
CA ALA A 365 17.42 -3.42 -11.30
C ALA A 365 18.94 -3.70 -11.38
N GLY A 366 19.75 -2.71 -11.73
CA GLY A 366 21.20 -2.85 -11.91
C GLY A 366 21.60 -3.42 -13.27
N ALA A 367 20.66 -3.52 -14.22
CA ALA A 367 20.87 -4.10 -15.55
C ALA A 367 21.12 -3.05 -16.66
N GLY A 368 21.29 -1.77 -16.29
CA GLY A 368 21.52 -0.67 -17.25
C GLY A 368 20.27 -0.19 -18.00
N ALA A 369 19.09 -0.73 -17.67
CA ALA A 369 17.81 -0.40 -18.29
C ALA A 369 16.76 0.12 -17.28
N GLY A 370 17.21 0.73 -16.18
CA GLY A 370 16.33 1.16 -15.09
C GLY A 370 15.74 -0.04 -14.38
N MET A 371 14.42 -0.10 -14.20
CA MET A 371 13.76 -1.19 -13.48
C MET A 371 13.63 -2.52 -14.25
N PHE A 372 14.19 -2.60 -15.46
CA PHE A 372 14.03 -3.76 -16.34
C PHE A 372 15.32 -4.56 -16.44
N GLU A 373 15.26 -5.85 -16.11
CA GLU A 373 16.31 -6.83 -16.43
C GLU A 373 16.17 -7.38 -17.86
N ASP A 374 14.94 -7.48 -18.36
CA ASP A 374 14.65 -8.01 -19.69
C ASP A 374 13.57 -7.18 -20.40
N THR A 375 14.01 -6.42 -21.42
CA THR A 375 13.14 -5.56 -22.25
C THR A 375 12.52 -6.30 -23.43
N LYS A 376 12.69 -7.62 -23.51
CA LYS A 376 12.22 -8.48 -24.61
C LYS A 376 12.77 -8.02 -25.97
N GLY A 377 14.04 -7.64 -25.99
CA GLY A 377 14.76 -7.17 -27.17
C GLY A 377 14.41 -5.75 -27.65
N ALA A 378 13.65 -4.98 -26.87
CA ALA A 378 13.31 -3.59 -27.20
C ALA A 378 14.17 -2.59 -26.42
N GLU A 379 14.24 -1.35 -26.91
CA GLU A 379 14.81 -0.25 -26.14
C GLU A 379 14.02 -0.03 -24.82
N PRO A 380 14.67 0.25 -23.68
CA PRO A 380 14.00 0.35 -22.37
C PRO A 380 12.81 1.32 -22.36
N ALA A 381 12.96 2.49 -22.99
CA ALA A 381 11.88 3.48 -23.09
C ALA A 381 10.70 2.99 -23.94
N ALA A 382 10.98 2.25 -25.02
CA ALA A 382 9.95 1.69 -25.89
C ALA A 382 9.22 0.52 -25.19
N PHE A 383 9.95 -0.32 -24.47
CA PHE A 383 9.40 -1.37 -23.61
C PHE A 383 8.45 -0.78 -22.55
N ALA A 384 8.92 0.22 -21.81
CA ALA A 384 8.13 0.92 -20.80
C ALA A 384 6.85 1.53 -21.39
N LYS A 385 6.93 2.21 -22.53
CA LYS A 385 5.78 2.80 -23.21
C LYS A 385 4.77 1.74 -23.67
N ARG A 386 5.26 0.59 -24.18
CA ARG A 386 4.42 -0.50 -24.67
C ARG A 386 3.63 -1.15 -23.53
N ILE A 387 4.29 -1.59 -22.47
CA ILE A 387 3.63 -2.27 -21.34
C ILE A 387 2.71 -1.31 -20.58
N LYS A 388 3.11 -0.04 -20.40
CA LYS A 388 2.24 1.01 -19.83
C LYS A 388 1.00 1.24 -20.69
N GLY A 389 1.16 1.30 -22.01
CA GLY A 389 0.03 1.47 -22.93
C GLY A 389 -0.92 0.27 -22.93
N ALA A 390 -0.40 -0.94 -22.76
CA ALA A 390 -1.21 -2.16 -22.60
C ALA A 390 -2.01 -2.15 -21.29
N ALA A 391 -1.37 -1.84 -20.17
CA ALA A 391 -2.01 -1.74 -18.85
C ALA A 391 -3.07 -0.63 -18.75
N LEU A 392 -3.05 0.36 -19.65
CA LEU A 392 -4.09 1.38 -19.78
C LEU A 392 -5.27 0.97 -20.67
N ARG A 393 -5.15 -0.13 -21.43
CA ARG A 393 -6.21 -0.66 -22.31
C ARG A 393 -6.84 -1.94 -21.77
N HIS A 394 -6.04 -2.79 -21.14
CA HIS A 394 -6.48 -4.04 -20.52
C HIS A 394 -6.27 -3.88 -19.02
N TYR A 395 -7.34 -3.82 -18.24
CA TYR A 395 -7.28 -3.59 -16.79
C TYR A 395 -8.54 -4.08 -16.07
N GLY A 396 -8.41 -4.30 -14.76
CA GLY A 396 -9.50 -4.63 -13.84
C GLY A 396 -10.03 -6.05 -13.94
N VAL A 397 -9.40 -6.90 -14.75
CA VAL A 397 -9.84 -8.29 -15.00
C VAL A 397 -9.09 -9.31 -14.13
N ALA A 398 -7.81 -9.06 -13.81
CA ALA A 398 -6.99 -10.02 -13.09
C ALA A 398 -7.31 -10.11 -11.59
N GLY A 399 -7.50 -8.97 -10.92
CA GLY A 399 -7.78 -8.91 -9.48
C GLY A 399 -9.08 -9.61 -9.08
N PRO A 400 -10.21 -9.28 -9.73
CA PRO A 400 -11.48 -9.96 -9.48
C PRO A 400 -11.43 -11.47 -9.75
N GLN A 401 -10.82 -11.90 -10.86
CA GLN A 401 -10.67 -13.34 -11.15
C GLN A 401 -9.85 -14.03 -10.07
N PHE A 402 -8.74 -13.41 -9.64
CA PHE A 402 -7.90 -13.95 -8.58
C PHE A 402 -8.69 -14.16 -7.30
N VAL A 403 -9.44 -13.15 -6.86
CA VAL A 403 -10.29 -13.25 -5.67
C VAL A 403 -11.39 -14.28 -5.81
N SER A 404 -11.97 -14.46 -7.01
CA SER A 404 -12.98 -15.49 -7.24
C SER A 404 -12.45 -16.89 -6.90
N VAL A 405 -11.19 -17.17 -7.24
CA VAL A 405 -10.53 -18.43 -6.87
C VAL A 405 -10.31 -18.52 -5.36
N LEU A 406 -9.91 -17.43 -4.70
CA LEU A 406 -9.71 -17.40 -3.24
C LEU A 406 -11.03 -17.55 -2.47
N ALA A 407 -12.14 -17.09 -3.04
CA ALA A 407 -13.45 -17.06 -2.39
C ALA A 407 -14.15 -18.43 -2.39
N ASP A 408 -13.63 -19.40 -3.14
CA ASP A 408 -14.18 -20.76 -3.23
C ASP A 408 -14.05 -21.51 -1.88
N ASP A 409 -12.85 -21.48 -1.28
CA ASP A 409 -12.60 -21.92 0.09
C ASP A 409 -11.64 -20.95 0.80
N PRO A 410 -12.17 -19.87 1.42
CA PRO A 410 -11.35 -18.85 2.08
C PRO A 410 -10.53 -19.38 3.26
N ASP A 411 -11.04 -20.37 3.99
CA ASP A 411 -10.36 -20.91 5.17
C ASP A 411 -9.14 -21.75 4.78
N SER A 412 -9.30 -22.64 3.79
CA SER A 412 -8.21 -23.43 3.24
C SER A 412 -7.17 -22.54 2.53
N THR A 413 -7.64 -21.55 1.77
CA THR A 413 -6.79 -20.51 1.16
C THR A 413 -5.94 -19.79 2.22
N ALA A 414 -6.54 -19.42 3.35
CA ALA A 414 -5.83 -18.77 4.44
C ALA A 414 -4.76 -19.68 5.09
N GLU A 415 -5.05 -20.97 5.25
CA GLU A 415 -4.08 -21.95 5.76
C GLU A 415 -2.91 -22.16 4.80
N ALA A 416 -3.18 -22.33 3.51
CA ALA A 416 -2.17 -22.43 2.46
C ALA A 416 -1.26 -21.20 2.46
N ALA A 417 -1.84 -19.99 2.46
CA ALA A 417 -1.10 -18.74 2.47
C ALA A 417 -0.17 -18.63 3.70
N ARG A 418 -0.63 -18.99 4.90
CA ARG A 418 0.21 -19.01 6.12
C ARG A 418 1.42 -19.94 5.97
N THR A 419 1.21 -21.12 5.39
CA THR A 419 2.28 -22.10 5.17
C THR A 419 3.32 -21.58 4.16
N MET A 420 2.84 -21.04 3.03
CA MET A 420 3.67 -20.46 1.98
C MET A 420 4.47 -19.24 2.45
N ILE A 421 3.87 -18.37 3.27
CA ILE A 421 4.56 -17.23 3.89
C ILE A 421 5.69 -17.72 4.78
N ALA A 422 5.42 -18.67 5.67
CA ALA A 422 6.43 -19.20 6.59
C ALA A 422 7.61 -19.84 5.85
N GLU A 423 7.36 -20.57 4.77
CA GLU A 423 8.42 -21.12 3.91
C GLU A 423 9.21 -20.02 3.21
N THR A 424 8.54 -19.04 2.62
CA THR A 424 9.20 -17.94 1.91
C THR A 424 10.06 -17.09 2.85
N VAL A 425 9.62 -16.84 4.09
CA VAL A 425 10.44 -16.18 5.12
C VAL A 425 11.75 -16.92 5.35
N ARG A 426 11.71 -18.26 5.47
CA ARG A 426 12.93 -19.08 5.61
C ARG A 426 13.86 -18.92 4.41
N ILE A 427 13.31 -18.91 3.19
CA ILE A 427 14.08 -18.74 1.95
C ILE A 427 14.76 -17.36 1.89
N LEU A 428 14.05 -16.29 2.26
CA LEU A 428 14.56 -14.92 2.24
C LEU A 428 15.66 -14.69 3.29
N LEU A 429 15.54 -15.33 4.45
CA LEU A 429 16.48 -15.17 5.55
C LEU A 429 17.66 -16.14 5.51
N ALA A 430 17.65 -17.15 4.61
CA ALA A 430 18.71 -18.16 4.52
C ALA A 430 20.12 -17.57 4.35
N ASP A 431 20.25 -16.45 3.63
CA ASP A 431 21.52 -15.76 3.37
C ASP A 431 21.73 -14.54 4.28
N VAL A 432 21.01 -14.44 5.40
CA VAL A 432 21.17 -13.37 6.39
C VAL A 432 21.95 -13.93 7.59
N SER A 433 23.16 -13.43 7.81
CA SER A 433 23.88 -13.68 9.06
C SER A 433 23.19 -12.91 10.19
N GLU A 434 22.72 -13.62 11.22
CA GLU A 434 22.04 -13.06 12.40
C GLU A 434 20.92 -12.04 12.09
N PRO A 435 19.77 -12.48 11.54
CA PRO A 435 18.68 -11.58 11.18
C PRO A 435 18.15 -10.82 12.40
N ASP A 436 18.19 -9.50 12.35
CA ASP A 436 17.60 -8.65 13.38
C ASP A 436 16.06 -8.58 13.25
N GLY A 437 15.39 -8.04 14.27
CA GLY A 437 13.93 -7.91 14.26
C GLY A 437 13.39 -7.04 13.12
N GLN A 438 14.22 -6.22 12.47
CA GLN A 438 13.82 -5.45 11.30
C GLN A 438 13.87 -6.28 10.00
N SER A 439 14.91 -7.10 9.86
CA SER A 439 15.08 -8.03 8.75
C SER A 439 13.97 -9.08 8.72
N HIS A 440 13.58 -9.60 9.88
CA HIS A 440 12.44 -10.51 10.01
C HIS A 440 11.13 -9.89 9.52
N ARG A 441 10.75 -8.72 10.04
CA ARG A 441 9.51 -8.04 9.65
C ARG A 441 9.45 -7.67 8.17
N ALA A 442 10.60 -7.32 7.58
CA ALA A 442 10.65 -7.07 6.16
C ALA A 442 10.56 -8.37 5.34
N ALA A 443 11.24 -9.43 5.77
CA ALA A 443 11.12 -10.74 5.13
C ALA A 443 9.68 -11.25 5.17
N GLU A 444 8.95 -11.09 6.29
CA GLU A 444 7.51 -11.39 6.37
C GLU A 444 6.69 -10.60 5.33
N ARG A 445 6.99 -9.31 5.15
CA ARG A 445 6.32 -8.48 4.14
C ARG A 445 6.61 -8.95 2.71
N PHE A 446 7.87 -9.22 2.38
CA PHE A 446 8.24 -9.75 1.07
C PHE A 446 7.67 -11.15 0.84
N ALA A 447 7.58 -11.97 1.89
CA ALA A 447 6.99 -13.30 1.83
C ALA A 447 5.48 -13.26 1.58
N LEU A 448 4.73 -12.37 2.24
CA LEU A 448 3.32 -12.12 1.95
C LEU A 448 3.11 -11.69 0.49
N ILE A 449 3.92 -10.75 0.01
CA ILE A 449 3.88 -10.28 -1.39
C ILE A 449 4.17 -11.43 -2.35
N ALA A 450 5.24 -12.20 -2.11
CA ALA A 450 5.63 -13.31 -2.96
C ALA A 450 4.59 -14.43 -2.97
N THR A 451 4.01 -14.75 -1.81
CA THR A 451 2.93 -15.73 -1.66
C THR A 451 1.74 -15.33 -2.52
N ALA A 452 1.29 -14.07 -2.43
CA ALA A 452 0.19 -13.59 -3.25
C ALA A 452 0.50 -13.64 -4.75
N GLY A 453 1.74 -13.33 -5.15
CA GLY A 453 2.16 -13.45 -6.54
C GLY A 453 2.24 -14.91 -7.04
N GLU A 454 2.70 -15.86 -6.23
CA GLU A 454 2.69 -17.29 -6.58
C GLU A 454 1.26 -17.85 -6.65
N MET A 455 0.38 -17.48 -5.70
CA MET A 455 -1.05 -17.87 -5.77
C MET A 455 -1.70 -17.28 -7.02
N ALA A 456 -1.43 -16.02 -7.37
CA ALA A 456 -1.93 -15.41 -8.60
C ALA A 456 -1.36 -16.09 -9.85
N ARG A 457 -0.08 -16.51 -9.82
CA ARG A 457 0.54 -17.27 -10.92
C ARG A 457 -0.22 -18.56 -11.21
N VAL A 458 -0.54 -19.32 -10.17
CA VAL A 458 -1.29 -20.57 -10.33
C VAL A 458 -2.75 -20.29 -10.70
N ALA A 459 -3.45 -19.44 -9.94
CA ALA A 459 -4.88 -19.17 -10.10
C ALA A 459 -5.24 -18.54 -11.46
N LEU A 460 -4.36 -17.72 -12.02
CA LEU A 460 -4.60 -17.01 -13.30
C LEU A 460 -3.82 -17.61 -14.48
N GLY A 461 -3.03 -18.67 -14.26
CA GLY A 461 -2.14 -19.22 -15.28
C GLY A 461 -1.11 -18.21 -15.79
N LEU A 462 -0.51 -17.42 -14.89
CA LEU A 462 0.47 -16.41 -15.30
C LEU A 462 1.73 -17.10 -15.87
N PRO A 463 2.31 -16.56 -16.94
CA PRO A 463 3.40 -17.16 -17.72
C PRO A 463 4.76 -16.91 -17.06
N TRP A 464 4.82 -17.03 -15.73
CA TRP A 464 6.04 -16.91 -14.94
C TRP A 464 6.53 -18.31 -14.59
N ASP A 465 7.84 -18.48 -14.56
CA ASP A 465 8.43 -19.77 -14.21
C ASP A 465 8.16 -20.09 -12.73
N GLU A 466 8.13 -21.38 -12.41
CA GLU A 466 8.01 -21.84 -11.03
C GLU A 466 9.10 -21.22 -10.13
N GLY A 467 8.68 -20.63 -9.01
CA GLY A 467 9.54 -19.94 -8.05
C GLY A 467 10.11 -18.60 -8.55
N GLU A 468 9.72 -18.12 -9.73
CA GLU A 468 10.19 -16.83 -10.26
C GLU A 468 9.75 -15.66 -9.39
N VAL A 469 8.54 -15.73 -8.81
CA VAL A 469 8.02 -14.70 -7.92
C VAL A 469 8.85 -14.67 -6.64
N VAL A 470 9.11 -15.84 -6.04
CA VAL A 470 9.96 -15.95 -4.84
C VAL A 470 11.40 -15.47 -5.13
N ARG A 471 11.99 -15.84 -6.28
CA ARG A 471 13.30 -15.34 -6.70
C ARG A 471 13.31 -13.82 -6.85
N SER A 472 12.29 -13.25 -7.49
CA SER A 472 12.14 -11.80 -7.67
C SER A 472 12.01 -11.07 -6.33
N ALA A 473 11.21 -11.61 -5.41
CA ALA A 473 11.10 -11.07 -4.06
C ALA A 473 12.43 -11.13 -3.30
N LYS A 474 13.20 -12.23 -3.45
CA LYS A 474 14.54 -12.37 -2.87
C LYS A 474 15.53 -11.33 -3.40
N VAL A 475 15.54 -11.10 -4.71
CA VAL A 475 16.38 -10.06 -5.34
C VAL A 475 16.02 -8.68 -4.79
N CYS A 476 14.73 -8.34 -4.72
CA CYS A 476 14.28 -7.06 -4.20
C CYS A 476 14.53 -6.90 -2.69
N PHE A 477 14.39 -7.97 -1.90
CA PHE A 477 14.73 -7.99 -0.48
C PHE A 477 16.23 -7.75 -0.26
N ALA A 478 17.09 -8.39 -1.05
CA ALA A 478 18.54 -8.16 -1.01
C ALA A 478 18.90 -6.72 -1.41
N ALA A 479 18.25 -6.18 -2.46
CA ALA A 479 18.45 -4.79 -2.88
C ALA A 479 18.05 -3.81 -1.77
N TRP A 480 16.91 -4.03 -1.13
CA TRP A 480 16.48 -3.23 0.03
C TRP A 480 17.45 -3.36 1.21
N ARG A 481 17.95 -4.57 1.53
CA ARG A 481 18.96 -4.76 2.59
C ARG A 481 20.22 -3.94 2.31
N GLY A 482 20.66 -3.89 1.05
CA GLY A 482 21.79 -3.08 0.60
C GLY A 482 21.60 -1.57 0.84
N THR A 483 20.36 -1.09 1.00
CA THR A 483 20.08 0.31 1.35
C THR A 483 20.04 0.59 2.86
N ARG A 484 19.93 -0.46 3.69
CA ARG A 484 19.81 -0.35 5.15
C ARG A 484 21.12 -0.55 5.89
N GLY A 485 22.04 -1.31 5.29
CA GLY A 485 23.41 -1.34 5.74
C GLY A 485 24.03 0.00 5.42
N GLY A 486 24.52 0.70 6.45
CA GLY A 486 25.56 1.71 6.27
C GLY A 486 26.84 1.03 5.82
N ASP A 487 26.80 0.47 4.62
CA ASP A 487 27.82 -0.22 3.83
C ASP A 487 27.67 0.13 2.34
N GLY A 488 26.70 0.99 2.00
CA GLY A 488 26.61 1.56 0.68
C GLY A 488 27.78 2.51 0.42
N PRO A 489 28.33 2.56 -0.81
CA PRO A 489 29.36 3.54 -1.18
C PRO A 489 28.99 4.98 -0.82
N GLY A 490 27.69 5.34 -0.86
CA GLY A 490 27.20 6.69 -0.58
C GLY A 490 27.33 7.14 0.88
N GLU A 491 27.02 6.30 1.87
CA GLU A 491 27.13 6.70 3.29
C GLU A 491 28.59 6.78 3.74
N PHE A 492 29.43 5.85 3.25
CA PHE A 492 30.87 5.96 3.42
C PHE A 492 31.42 7.25 2.80
N LEU A 493 31.01 7.59 1.57
CA LEU A 493 31.43 8.84 0.92
C LEU A 493 30.95 10.07 1.68
N ALA A 494 29.71 10.07 2.18
CA ALA A 494 29.14 11.15 2.98
C ALA A 494 29.87 11.31 4.33
N ALA A 495 30.14 10.19 5.03
CA ALA A 495 30.93 10.19 6.27
C ALA A 495 32.35 10.70 6.02
N ARG A 496 33.02 10.20 4.98
CA ARG A 496 34.37 10.63 4.59
C ARG A 496 34.41 12.12 4.27
N GLU A 497 33.45 12.61 3.50
CA GLU A 497 33.37 14.03 3.12
C GLU A 497 33.06 14.93 4.33
N ALA A 498 32.16 14.51 5.22
CA ALA A 498 31.87 15.22 6.46
C ALA A 498 33.11 15.32 7.36
N ILE A 499 33.83 14.22 7.54
CA ILE A 499 35.09 14.17 8.30
C ILE A 499 36.15 15.05 7.64
N ARG A 500 36.33 14.93 6.32
CA ARG A 500 37.27 15.75 5.54
C ARG A 500 36.97 17.24 5.71
N SER A 501 35.72 17.63 5.50
CA SER A 501 35.27 19.02 5.62
C SER A 501 35.47 19.56 7.05
N ALA A 502 35.23 18.73 8.08
CA ALA A 502 35.49 19.09 9.46
C ALA A 502 36.99 19.32 9.73
N VAL A 503 37.87 18.47 9.19
CA VAL A 503 39.32 18.63 9.31
C VAL A 503 39.80 19.88 8.56
N GLU A 504 39.34 20.14 7.34
CA GLU A 504 39.71 21.33 6.57
C GLU A 504 39.27 22.63 7.25
N ARG A 505 38.03 22.67 7.77
CA ARG A 505 37.47 23.89 8.40
C ARG A 505 37.97 24.12 9.81
N HIS A 506 38.28 23.06 10.56
CA HIS A 506 38.48 23.15 12.01
C HIS A 506 39.79 22.53 12.50
N GLY A 507 40.61 21.94 11.63
CA GLY A 507 41.80 21.15 11.99
C GLY A 507 42.83 21.88 12.85
N GLU A 508 42.97 23.20 12.70
CA GLU A 508 43.88 24.03 13.50
C GLU A 508 43.18 24.75 14.66
N ALA A 509 41.84 24.81 14.66
CA ALA A 509 41.06 25.67 15.56
C ALA A 509 40.28 24.92 16.64
N ARG A 510 39.82 23.68 16.38
CA ARG A 510 38.99 22.88 17.32
C ARG A 510 39.65 21.57 17.76
N PHE A 511 40.91 21.34 17.37
CA PHE A 511 41.72 20.20 17.81
C PHE A 511 42.88 20.67 18.68
N ARG A 512 43.00 20.13 19.91
CA ARG A 512 44.18 20.39 20.75
C ARG A 512 45.39 19.64 20.19
N ASN A 513 46.47 20.37 19.90
CA ASN A 513 47.73 19.78 19.47
C ASN A 513 48.47 19.18 20.68
N LEU A 514 48.71 17.86 20.64
CA LEU A 514 49.43 17.15 21.70
C LEU A 514 50.94 17.02 21.44
N ASP A 515 51.43 17.44 20.27
CA ASP A 515 52.87 17.43 19.94
C ASP A 515 53.61 18.66 20.50
N LEU A 516 52.87 19.68 20.96
CA LEU A 516 53.45 20.89 21.53
C LEU A 516 53.72 20.71 23.04
N PRO A 517 54.91 21.10 23.54
CA PRO A 517 55.23 21.01 24.96
C PRO A 517 54.35 21.95 25.80
N GLU A 518 53.91 21.47 26.97
CA GLU A 518 53.25 22.34 27.97
C GLU A 518 54.29 23.36 28.50
N PRO A 519 54.00 24.68 28.52
CA PRO A 519 52.72 25.29 28.89
C PRO A 519 52.24 26.38 27.91
N SER A 520 52.02 26.09 26.63
CA SER A 520 51.49 27.08 25.67
C SER A 520 50.06 26.81 25.15
N ALA A 521 49.32 25.88 25.74
CA ALA A 521 47.99 25.51 25.25
C ALA A 521 46.94 26.56 25.66
N THR A 522 46.72 27.57 24.82
CA THR A 522 45.49 28.36 24.87
C THR A 522 44.29 27.41 24.85
N PRO A 523 43.28 27.57 25.73
CA PRO A 523 42.11 26.69 25.73
C PRO A 523 41.45 26.67 24.35
N VAL A 524 41.31 25.48 23.78
CA VAL A 524 40.64 25.29 22.49
C VAL A 524 39.14 25.39 22.70
N ARG A 525 38.52 26.41 22.11
CA ARG A 525 37.08 26.62 22.18
C ARG A 525 36.35 25.56 21.34
N ASP A 526 35.23 25.05 21.87
CA ASP A 526 34.37 24.07 21.20
C ASP A 526 35.14 22.83 20.70
N LEU A 527 36.02 22.29 21.56
CA LEU A 527 36.91 21.15 21.27
C LEU A 527 36.15 19.93 20.72
N ILE A 528 36.54 19.46 19.53
CA ILE A 528 36.00 18.24 18.89
C ILE A 528 36.97 17.07 18.90
N GLY A 529 38.24 17.30 19.22
CA GLY A 529 39.25 16.25 19.22
C GLY A 529 40.66 16.73 19.54
N TYR A 530 41.63 15.86 19.26
CA TYR A 530 43.05 16.06 19.43
C TYR A 530 43.78 15.83 18.10
N ARG A 531 44.88 16.53 17.88
CA ARG A 531 45.79 16.25 16.77
C ARG A 531 47.17 15.92 17.31
N LEU A 532 47.80 14.91 16.72
CA LEU A 532 49.13 14.44 17.11
C LEU A 532 49.84 13.76 15.95
N ARG A 533 51.17 13.65 16.02
CA ARG A 533 51.96 12.78 15.17
C ARG A 533 52.05 11.39 15.79
N ARG A 534 51.78 10.36 14.98
CA ARG A 534 51.96 8.96 15.35
C ARG A 534 52.54 8.19 14.17
N ASP A 535 53.65 7.50 14.40
CA ASP A 535 54.39 6.79 13.35
C ASP A 535 54.67 7.68 12.12
N ASP A 536 55.10 8.91 12.39
CA ASP A 536 55.34 9.99 11.40
C ASP A 536 54.15 10.47 10.57
N ALA A 537 52.94 9.98 10.85
CA ALA A 537 51.70 10.44 10.24
C ALA A 537 50.95 11.42 11.15
N LEU A 538 50.34 12.45 10.54
CA LEU A 538 49.41 13.33 11.24
C LEU A 538 48.08 12.60 11.46
N VAL A 539 47.61 12.57 12.71
CA VAL A 539 46.37 11.90 13.12
C VAL A 539 45.43 12.90 13.77
N TYR A 540 44.16 12.88 13.33
CA TYR A 540 43.05 13.58 13.94
C TYR A 540 42.21 12.60 14.76
N ALA A 541 42.16 12.81 16.08
CA ALA A 541 41.50 11.95 17.04
C ALA A 541 40.27 12.64 17.65
N PHE A 542 39.09 12.29 17.14
CA PHE A 542 37.82 12.88 17.54
C PHE A 542 37.34 12.33 18.88
N THR A 543 36.82 13.20 19.74
CA THR A 543 36.06 12.75 20.92
C THR A 543 34.74 12.13 20.49
N ALA A 544 34.08 11.36 21.36
CA ALA A 544 32.77 10.78 21.03
C ALA A 544 31.72 11.86 20.72
N THR A 545 31.77 12.99 21.43
CA THR A 545 30.87 14.14 21.19
C THR A 545 31.22 14.85 19.88
N GLY A 546 32.50 15.11 19.60
CA GLY A 546 32.93 15.71 18.34
C GLY A 546 32.63 14.82 17.13
N TRP A 547 32.77 13.50 17.26
CA TRP A 547 32.41 12.52 16.24
C TRP A 547 30.91 12.51 15.93
N SER A 548 30.07 12.56 16.97
CA SER A 548 28.63 12.66 16.76
C SER A 548 28.21 14.01 16.17
N GLU A 549 28.91 15.08 16.51
CA GLU A 549 28.64 16.43 16.00
C GLU A 549 28.93 16.51 14.49
N ILE A 550 30.13 16.08 14.06
CA ILE A 550 30.57 16.23 12.66
C ILE A 550 29.82 15.31 11.69
N LEU A 551 29.33 14.16 12.17
CA LEU A 551 28.55 13.23 11.35
C LEU A 551 27.05 13.54 11.38
N SER A 552 26.60 14.49 12.21
CA SER A 552 25.20 14.86 12.31
C SER A 552 24.64 15.31 10.96
N GLY A 553 23.64 14.59 10.46
CA GLY A 553 23.01 14.85 9.17
C GLY A 553 23.76 14.31 7.95
N ALA A 554 24.94 13.71 8.13
CA ALA A 554 25.74 13.12 7.05
C ALA A 554 25.80 11.58 7.09
N ALA A 555 25.95 10.98 8.27
CA ALA A 555 25.99 9.52 8.44
C ALA A 555 25.63 9.12 9.88
N ASP A 556 25.25 7.86 10.10
CA ASP A 556 25.08 7.36 11.47
C ASP A 556 26.45 7.22 12.18
N PRO A 557 26.67 7.85 13.36
CA PRO A 557 27.98 7.85 14.00
C PRO A 557 28.50 6.47 14.41
N VAL A 558 27.62 5.49 14.64
CA VAL A 558 28.01 4.12 15.02
C VAL A 558 28.40 3.33 13.76
N SER A 559 27.55 3.38 12.73
CA SER A 559 27.81 2.70 11.45
C SER A 559 29.09 3.21 10.76
N ALA A 560 29.34 4.52 10.82
CA ALA A 560 30.55 5.13 10.25
C ALA A 560 31.85 4.55 10.82
N VAL A 561 31.86 4.17 12.10
CA VAL A 561 33.05 3.57 12.73
C VAL A 561 33.38 2.22 12.11
N ALA A 562 32.38 1.35 11.94
CA ALA A 562 32.59 0.03 11.33
C ALA A 562 33.07 0.16 9.87
N MET A 563 32.39 0.98 9.06
CA MET A 563 32.75 1.20 7.64
C MET A 563 34.18 1.70 7.46
N LEU A 564 34.57 2.72 8.24
CA LEU A 564 35.88 3.34 8.16
C LEU A 564 36.97 2.41 8.71
N PHE A 565 36.65 1.56 9.69
CA PHE A 565 37.57 0.55 10.19
C PHE A 565 37.87 -0.52 9.12
N GLU A 566 36.83 -1.11 8.53
CA GLU A 566 36.96 -2.17 7.51
C GLU A 566 37.79 -1.70 6.31
N ARG A 567 37.68 -0.42 5.94
CA ARG A 567 38.39 0.20 4.83
C ARG A 567 39.75 0.82 5.23
N GLY A 568 40.19 0.62 6.47
CA GLY A 568 41.52 1.03 6.94
C GLY A 568 41.71 2.53 7.22
N PHE A 569 40.63 3.30 7.34
CA PHE A 569 40.69 4.75 7.65
C PHE A 569 40.95 5.02 9.13
N LEU A 570 40.49 4.13 10.02
CA LEU A 570 40.65 4.30 11.46
C LEU A 570 41.99 3.78 11.99
N VAL A 571 42.58 4.56 12.89
CA VAL A 571 43.72 4.18 13.71
C VAL A 571 43.20 3.67 15.04
N CYS A 572 43.29 2.36 15.28
CA CYS A 572 42.78 1.73 16.49
C CYS A 572 43.90 1.31 17.46
N GLY A 573 43.54 1.14 18.73
CA GLY A 573 44.37 0.44 19.72
C GLY A 573 44.23 -1.08 19.62
N ARG A 574 44.75 -1.83 20.62
CA ARG A 574 44.64 -3.31 20.70
C ARG A 574 43.26 -3.82 21.17
N ASP A 575 42.24 -2.97 21.13
CA ASP A 575 40.90 -3.19 21.68
C ASP A 575 39.89 -3.49 20.54
N ARG A 576 38.87 -4.32 20.85
CA ARG A 576 37.69 -4.63 20.02
C ARG A 576 36.71 -3.47 19.78
N THR A 577 36.90 -2.29 20.37
CA THR A 577 35.97 -1.14 20.25
C THR A 577 36.31 -0.14 19.13
N HIS A 578 37.29 -0.43 18.27
CA HIS A 578 37.76 0.46 17.19
C HIS A 578 38.22 1.87 17.65
N ARG A 579 38.56 2.02 18.94
CA ARG A 579 38.99 3.29 19.54
C ARG A 579 40.51 3.40 19.69
N LEU A 580 41.00 4.64 19.69
CA LEU A 580 42.32 5.01 20.14
C LEU A 580 42.26 5.70 21.50
N PHE A 581 43.01 5.19 22.47
CA PHE A 581 43.13 5.80 23.79
C PHE A 581 44.33 6.73 23.85
N LEU A 582 44.08 8.03 24.02
CA LEU A 582 45.12 9.05 24.17
C LEU A 582 45.34 9.38 25.65
N LYS A 583 46.59 9.67 26.05
CA LYS A 583 46.89 10.22 27.37
C LYS A 583 46.86 11.74 27.28
N VAL A 584 45.91 12.37 27.95
CA VAL A 584 45.74 13.83 28.00
C VAL A 584 45.63 14.23 29.47
N ASP A 585 46.51 15.12 29.93
CA ASP A 585 46.55 15.62 31.31
C ASP A 585 46.50 14.49 32.37
N GLY A 586 47.22 13.40 32.11
CA GLY A 586 47.26 12.22 32.99
C GLY A 586 46.06 11.28 32.92
N ARG A 587 45.05 11.58 32.09
CA ARG A 587 43.84 10.76 31.90
C ARG A 587 43.85 10.04 30.55
N SER A 588 43.27 8.85 30.50
CA SER A 588 43.07 8.13 29.25
C SER A 588 41.74 8.54 28.62
N VAL A 589 41.77 9.04 27.39
CA VAL A 589 40.61 9.55 26.66
C VAL A 589 40.36 8.65 25.43
N PRO A 590 39.20 8.00 25.32
CA PRO A 590 38.83 7.23 24.13
C PRO A 590 38.49 8.17 22.97
N THR A 591 39.05 7.89 21.80
CA THR A 591 38.86 8.70 20.58
C THR A 591 38.65 7.83 19.35
N TYR A 592 38.01 8.39 18.33
CA TYR A 592 37.98 7.83 16.97
C TYR A 592 39.05 8.55 16.15
N ALA A 593 40.12 7.86 15.80
CA ALA A 593 41.30 8.47 15.22
C ALA A 593 41.47 8.12 13.74
N ILE A 594 41.79 9.12 12.91
CA ILE A 594 41.94 8.98 11.46
C ILE A 594 43.27 9.59 11.04
N ARG A 595 43.99 8.91 10.13
CA ARG A 595 45.20 9.48 9.52
C ARG A 595 44.80 10.54 8.50
N ALA A 596 45.47 11.69 8.51
CA ALA A 596 45.22 12.75 7.53
C ALA A 596 45.41 12.24 6.09
N SER A 597 46.46 11.43 5.85
CA SER A 597 46.71 10.83 4.53
C SER A 597 45.54 9.99 4.02
N ALA A 598 44.87 9.22 4.88
CA ALA A 598 43.70 8.43 4.50
C ALA A 598 42.53 9.31 4.03
N LEU A 599 42.42 10.55 4.50
CA LEU A 599 41.36 11.48 4.10
C LEU A 599 41.67 12.24 2.81
N PHE A 600 42.94 12.47 2.48
CA PHE A 600 43.35 13.42 1.42
C PHE A 600 44.10 12.77 0.25
N ASP A 601 44.67 11.58 0.40
CA ASP A 601 45.38 10.90 -0.69
C ASP A 601 44.40 10.09 -1.56
N ALA A 602 44.49 10.27 -2.88
CA ALA A 602 43.59 9.67 -3.87
C ALA A 602 43.88 8.19 -4.17
N GLU A 603 45.01 7.64 -3.70
CA GLU A 603 45.54 6.33 -4.12
C GLU A 603 45.20 5.15 -3.19
N MET A 604 44.50 5.36 -2.07
CA MET A 604 44.09 4.27 -1.17
C MET A 604 42.77 3.58 -1.58
N SER A 605 42.23 3.80 -2.78
CA SER A 605 40.94 3.23 -3.19
C SER A 605 40.99 1.81 -3.75
N ASP A 606 42.15 1.25 -4.10
CA ASP A 606 42.25 -0.04 -4.81
C ASP A 606 43.28 -1.02 -4.22
N ALA A 607 43.43 -1.08 -2.89
CA ALA A 607 44.25 -2.12 -2.27
C ALA A 607 43.71 -2.58 -0.91
N ASN A 608 42.61 -3.34 -0.95
CA ASN A 608 42.45 -4.61 -0.23
C ASN A 608 41.17 -5.32 -0.64
#